data_AF-R7AD29-F1
#
_entry.id   AF-R7AD29-F1
#
_cell.length_a   1.000
_cell.length_b   1.000
_cell.length_c   1.000
_cell.angle_alpha   90.00
_cell.angle_beta   90.00
_cell.angle_gamma   90.00
#
_symmetry.space_group_name_H-M   'P 1'
#
loop_
_entity.id
_entity.type
_entity.pdbx_description
1 polymer ?
#
loop_
_entity_poly.entity_id
_entity_poly.type
_entity_poly.pdbx_seq_one_letter_code
_entity_poly.pdbx_strand_id
1 'polypeptide(L)'
;MNKNELKKKIQTRYSSTAKVSLKDITITDIDGVNVTAEITQGDYYNVVEYDSQIDLITSVSKPISNDIKQYITAYQPSDMQLKAGITSTAIECAMTTELSYIKSDVITERELEAMLFTSSIHSSNYSIDNSREQIAKCLMYIYKNELYTAYGYSNIYEYAAEVFGLSRGSVSNYINVVRRFYPDDAFDSIENYSNAHIIDKYSFYSFAQLNLLKLFDDKAIEELDISYIMSCRQIAAKIHDYTHPAITDNKQTAETADNTAVEKAEKTCNTSADADTETDTEDGAAEDYIPNAKGNKPNATLVVTGYSGLLASESLLQSIMKTNKFRVEFYRVED
;
A
#
# COMPACT_ATOMS: atom_id res chain seq x y z
N MET A 1 21.51 22.05 -20.57
CA MET A 1 22.90 21.80 -20.11
C MET A 1 23.43 20.54 -20.78
N ASN A 2 24.71 20.47 -21.14
CA ASN A 2 25.28 19.22 -21.62
C ASN A 2 25.64 18.28 -20.45
N LYS A 3 25.78 16.97 -20.70
CA LYS A 3 26.12 15.98 -19.66
C LYS A 3 27.42 16.29 -18.91
N ASN A 4 28.43 16.88 -19.56
CA ASN A 4 29.70 17.24 -18.92
C ASN A 4 29.56 18.42 -17.95
N GLU A 5 28.72 19.41 -18.24
CA GLU A 5 28.40 20.49 -17.31
C GLU A 5 27.65 19.96 -16.09
N LEU A 6 26.68 19.06 -16.29
CA LEU A 6 25.95 18.42 -15.19
C LEU A 6 26.91 17.65 -14.28
N LYS A 7 27.80 16.82 -14.84
CA LYS A 7 28.82 16.10 -14.06
C LYS A 7 29.70 17.03 -13.22
N LYS A 8 30.10 18.19 -13.74
CA LYS A 8 30.90 19.17 -12.98
C LYS A 8 30.13 19.78 -11.82
N LYS A 9 28.84 20.12 -12.02
CA LYS A 9 28.00 20.64 -10.95
C LYS A 9 27.80 19.59 -9.85
N ILE A 10 27.42 18.36 -10.24
CA ILE A 10 27.26 17.24 -9.31
C ILE A 10 28.57 16.96 -8.56
N GLN A 11 29.71 16.90 -9.26
CA GLN A 11 31.03 16.73 -8.63
C GLN A 11 31.29 17.81 -7.58
N THR A 12 31.02 19.07 -7.91
CA THR A 12 31.26 20.20 -7.00
C THR A 12 30.40 20.08 -5.74
N ARG A 13 29.12 19.72 -5.89
CA ARG A 13 28.20 19.56 -4.76
C ARG A 13 28.52 18.34 -3.91
N TYR A 14 28.81 17.20 -4.55
CA TYR A 14 29.11 15.93 -3.87
C TYR A 14 30.51 15.89 -3.21
N SER A 15 31.48 16.62 -3.77
CA SER A 15 32.85 16.66 -3.24
C SER A 15 32.98 17.32 -1.86
N SER A 16 31.91 17.94 -1.37
CA SER A 16 31.81 18.35 0.04
C SER A 16 31.83 17.17 1.01
N THR A 17 31.45 15.98 0.54
CA THR A 17 31.32 14.75 1.34
C THR A 17 32.45 13.76 1.07
N ALA A 18 32.88 13.59 -0.19
CA ALA A 18 33.96 12.67 -0.57
C ALA A 18 34.62 13.09 -1.89
N LYS A 19 35.94 12.89 -2.03
CA LYS A 19 36.67 13.24 -3.26
C LYS A 19 36.24 12.32 -4.42
N VAL A 20 35.68 12.90 -5.48
CA VAL A 20 35.14 12.17 -6.65
C VAL A 20 35.72 12.76 -7.93
N SER A 21 36.08 11.92 -8.91
CA SER A 21 36.54 12.36 -10.23
C SER A 21 35.37 12.44 -11.21
N LEU A 22 35.46 13.28 -12.25
CA LEU A 22 34.42 13.35 -13.29
C LEU A 22 34.19 12.02 -14.04
N LYS A 23 35.22 11.18 -14.14
CA LYS A 23 35.14 9.84 -14.74
C LYS A 23 34.31 8.86 -13.90
N ASP A 24 34.16 9.15 -12.62
CA ASP A 24 33.47 8.31 -11.65
C ASP A 24 31.97 8.63 -11.58
N ILE A 25 31.52 9.67 -12.31
CA ILE A 25 30.13 10.13 -12.35
C ILE A 25 29.51 9.74 -13.70
N THR A 26 28.37 9.05 -13.67
CA THR A 26 27.59 8.66 -14.85
C THR A 26 26.18 9.23 -14.74
N ILE A 27 25.72 9.97 -15.75
CA ILE A 27 24.33 10.47 -15.80
C ILE A 27 23.45 9.37 -16.38
N THR A 28 22.57 8.81 -15.56
CA THR A 28 21.68 7.70 -15.92
C THR A 28 20.37 8.19 -16.51
N ASP A 29 19.77 9.23 -15.93
CA ASP A 29 18.50 9.78 -16.37
C ASP A 29 18.43 11.31 -16.28
N ILE A 30 17.59 11.92 -17.12
CA ILE A 30 17.29 13.36 -17.15
C ILE A 30 15.78 13.53 -17.37
N ASP A 31 15.05 13.80 -16.30
CA ASP A 31 13.61 14.12 -16.35
C ASP A 31 13.40 15.61 -16.07
N GLY A 32 13.29 16.39 -17.16
CA GLY A 32 13.14 17.84 -17.08
C GLY A 32 14.30 18.51 -16.36
N VAL A 33 14.07 18.95 -15.12
CA VAL A 33 15.06 19.59 -14.26
C VAL A 33 15.78 18.63 -13.32
N ASN A 34 15.20 17.44 -13.07
CA ASN A 34 15.77 16.42 -12.20
C ASN A 34 16.75 15.55 -12.99
N VAL A 35 17.92 15.33 -12.39
CA VAL A 35 18.99 14.53 -12.99
C VAL A 35 19.40 13.45 -12.02
N THR A 36 19.37 12.21 -12.49
CA THR A 36 19.85 11.06 -11.73
C THR A 36 21.26 10.73 -12.19
N ALA A 37 22.18 10.59 -11.24
CA ALA A 37 23.56 10.25 -11.51
C ALA A 37 24.09 9.18 -10.56
N GLU A 38 24.90 8.28 -11.09
CA GLU A 38 25.66 7.31 -10.32
C GLU A 38 27.08 7.80 -10.08
N ILE A 39 27.57 7.62 -8.86
CA ILE A 39 28.93 7.98 -8.44
C ILE A 39 29.63 6.72 -7.93
N THR A 40 30.65 6.24 -8.65
CA THR A 40 31.39 5.00 -8.32
C THR A 40 32.66 5.31 -7.53
N GLN A 41 32.86 4.69 -6.38
CA GLN A 41 33.99 4.94 -5.47
C GLN A 41 34.56 3.61 -4.96
N GLY A 42 35.67 3.16 -5.57
CA GLY A 42 36.26 1.86 -5.22
C GLY A 42 35.28 0.73 -5.51
N ASP A 43 34.99 -0.08 -4.49
CA ASP A 43 34.12 -1.25 -4.58
C ASP A 43 32.62 -0.94 -4.42
N TYR A 44 32.27 0.34 -4.27
CA TYR A 44 30.89 0.78 -4.04
C TYR A 44 30.46 1.89 -5.00
N TYR A 45 29.15 2.14 -5.07
CA TYR A 45 28.57 3.30 -5.76
C TYR A 45 27.42 3.93 -4.97
N ASN A 46 27.10 5.18 -5.28
CA ASN A 46 25.94 5.91 -4.76
C ASN A 46 25.11 6.44 -5.94
N VAL A 47 23.78 6.49 -5.77
CA VAL A 47 22.86 7.20 -6.66
C VAL A 47 22.57 8.57 -6.05
N VAL A 48 22.63 9.61 -6.88
CA VAL A 48 22.44 10.99 -6.50
C VAL A 48 21.36 11.59 -7.37
N GLU A 49 20.34 12.17 -6.73
CA GLU A 49 19.37 13.02 -7.41
C GLU A 49 19.80 14.47 -7.28
N TYR A 50 19.82 15.16 -8.42
CA TYR A 50 20.28 16.53 -8.54
C TYR A 50 19.25 17.38 -9.29
N ASP A 51 18.79 18.46 -8.65
CA ASP A 51 17.94 19.46 -9.27
C ASP A 51 18.82 20.49 -9.99
N SER A 52 18.72 20.51 -11.32
CA SER A 52 19.51 21.39 -12.17
C SER A 52 19.09 22.85 -12.18
N GLN A 53 17.86 23.15 -11.76
CA GLN A 53 17.30 24.50 -11.69
C GLN A 53 17.79 25.23 -10.43
N ILE A 54 17.77 24.56 -9.28
CA ILE A 54 18.22 25.15 -8.00
C ILE A 54 19.66 24.78 -7.61
N ASP A 55 20.34 23.94 -8.41
CA ASP A 55 21.72 23.49 -8.21
C ASP A 55 21.96 22.85 -6.83
N LEU A 56 21.14 21.84 -6.54
CA LEU A 56 21.11 21.14 -5.25
C LEU A 56 21.09 19.63 -5.45
N ILE A 57 21.82 18.90 -4.61
CA ILE A 57 21.63 17.45 -4.44
C ILE A 57 20.44 17.25 -3.51
N THR A 58 19.36 16.68 -4.03
CA THR A 58 18.11 16.47 -3.29
C THR A 58 18.15 15.19 -2.47
N SER A 59 18.86 14.17 -2.96
CA SER A 59 19.04 12.90 -2.25
C SER A 59 20.36 12.22 -2.62
N VAL A 60 20.87 11.41 -1.69
CA VAL A 60 22.01 10.52 -1.90
C VAL A 60 21.63 9.16 -1.32
N SER A 61 21.73 8.10 -2.12
CA SER A 61 21.48 6.74 -1.66
C SER A 61 22.53 6.30 -0.64
N LYS A 62 22.25 5.21 0.09
CA LYS A 62 23.33 4.51 0.81
C LYS A 62 24.34 3.92 -0.21
N PRO A 63 25.61 3.70 0.20
CA PRO A 63 26.60 3.02 -0.64
C PRO A 63 26.18 1.57 -0.91
N ILE A 64 26.29 1.14 -2.16
CA ILE A 64 25.94 -0.22 -2.62
C ILE A 64 27.17 -0.85 -3.28
N SER A 65 27.40 -2.15 -3.11
CA SER A 65 28.55 -2.84 -3.71
C SER A 65 28.46 -2.85 -5.25
N ASN A 66 29.61 -2.84 -5.92
CA ASN A 66 29.67 -2.96 -7.37
C ASN A 66 29.17 -4.32 -7.87
N ASP A 67 29.25 -5.38 -7.05
CA ASP A 67 28.72 -6.70 -7.39
C ASP A 67 27.19 -6.68 -7.52
N ILE A 68 26.51 -5.97 -6.61
CA ILE A 68 25.07 -5.72 -6.68
C ILE A 68 24.73 -4.90 -7.94
N LYS A 69 25.53 -3.87 -8.26
CA LYS A 69 25.35 -3.09 -9.49
C LYS A 69 25.42 -3.96 -10.74
N GLN A 70 26.41 -4.84 -10.77
CA GLN A 70 26.61 -5.76 -11.87
C GLN A 70 25.43 -6.73 -11.97
N TYR A 71 24.93 -7.21 -10.84
CA TYR A 71 23.71 -8.02 -10.80
C TYR A 71 22.51 -7.25 -11.38
N ILE A 72 22.21 -6.03 -10.92
CA ILE A 72 21.12 -5.18 -11.44
C ILE A 72 21.20 -5.05 -12.97
N THR A 73 22.38 -4.71 -13.47
CA THR A 73 22.60 -4.45 -14.90
C THR A 73 22.43 -5.72 -15.75
N ALA A 74 22.84 -6.87 -15.21
CA ALA A 74 22.78 -8.15 -15.91
C ALA A 74 21.46 -8.90 -15.70
N TYR A 75 20.68 -8.55 -14.67
CA TYR A 75 19.45 -9.26 -14.33
C TYR A 75 18.42 -9.10 -15.44
N GLN A 76 17.84 -10.22 -15.84
CA GLN A 76 16.72 -10.27 -16.77
C GLN A 76 15.52 -10.85 -16.02
N PRO A 77 14.39 -10.10 -15.94
CA PRO A 77 13.19 -10.63 -15.31
C PRO A 77 12.74 -11.92 -16.01
N SER A 78 12.28 -12.90 -15.24
CA SER A 78 11.72 -14.12 -15.79
C SER A 78 10.41 -13.84 -16.54
N ASP A 79 10.01 -14.74 -17.45
CA ASP A 79 8.73 -14.63 -18.16
C ASP A 79 7.53 -14.53 -17.19
N MET A 80 7.64 -15.18 -16.02
CA MET A 80 6.61 -15.14 -14.97
C MET A 80 6.56 -13.76 -14.29
N GLN A 81 7.71 -13.16 -13.99
CA GLN A 81 7.78 -11.80 -13.44
C GLN A 81 7.25 -10.78 -14.45
N LEU A 82 7.59 -10.92 -15.73
CA LEU A 82 7.08 -10.04 -16.79
C LEU A 82 5.55 -10.14 -16.91
N LYS A 83 4.99 -11.35 -16.87
CA LYS A 83 3.53 -11.55 -16.85
C LYS A 83 2.87 -10.91 -15.61
N ALA A 84 3.57 -10.90 -14.48
CA ALA A 84 3.12 -10.26 -13.26
C ALA A 84 3.29 -8.72 -13.25
N GLY A 85 3.72 -8.13 -14.37
CA GLY A 85 3.96 -6.69 -14.47
C GLY A 85 5.23 -6.22 -13.75
N ILE A 86 6.10 -7.14 -13.33
CA ILE A 86 7.39 -6.84 -12.70
C ILE A 86 8.40 -6.60 -13.82
N THR A 87 8.67 -5.32 -14.08
CA THR A 87 9.62 -4.88 -15.12
C THR A 87 11.03 -4.70 -14.56
N SER A 88 12.04 -4.62 -15.43
CA SER A 88 13.41 -4.27 -15.03
C SER A 88 13.48 -2.95 -14.26
N THR A 89 12.66 -1.96 -14.63
CA THR A 89 12.57 -0.68 -13.91
C THR A 89 11.98 -0.84 -12.51
N ALA A 90 10.97 -1.70 -12.33
CA ALA A 90 10.41 -1.99 -11.00
C ALA A 90 11.46 -2.66 -10.09
N ILE A 91 12.26 -3.57 -10.65
CA ILE A 91 13.38 -4.22 -9.96
C ILE A 91 14.46 -3.21 -9.57
N GLU A 92 14.89 -2.36 -10.51
CA GLU A 92 15.88 -1.32 -10.25
C GLU A 92 15.42 -0.34 -9.16
N CYS A 93 14.15 0.08 -9.20
CA CYS A 93 13.55 0.95 -8.20
C CYS A 93 13.51 0.27 -6.82
N ALA A 94 13.03 -0.98 -6.75
CA ALA A 94 12.99 -1.76 -5.53
C ALA A 94 14.40 -1.97 -4.96
N MET A 95 15.38 -2.23 -5.82
CA MET A 95 16.77 -2.35 -5.40
C MET A 95 17.29 -1.04 -4.84
N THR A 96 17.20 0.04 -5.60
CA THR A 96 17.69 1.36 -5.16
C THR A 96 17.06 1.82 -3.84
N THR A 97 15.78 1.52 -3.63
CA THR A 97 15.02 1.93 -2.43
C THR A 97 15.26 1.01 -1.24
N GLU A 98 15.20 -0.31 -1.43
CA GLU A 98 15.15 -1.29 -0.34
C GLU A 98 16.51 -1.90 0.01
N LEU A 99 17.56 -1.66 -0.79
CA LEU A 99 18.92 -2.18 -0.53
C LEU A 99 19.44 -1.86 0.86
N SER A 100 18.96 -0.75 1.41
CA SER A 100 19.26 -0.28 2.76
C SER A 100 18.94 -1.30 3.87
N TYR A 101 18.06 -2.27 3.60
CA TYR A 101 17.61 -3.28 4.55
C TYR A 101 18.30 -4.64 4.38
N ILE A 102 19.04 -4.85 3.28
CA ILE A 102 19.78 -6.10 3.03
C ILE A 102 21.22 -5.95 3.52
N LYS A 103 21.68 -6.90 4.33
CA LYS A 103 23.05 -6.93 4.87
C LYS A 103 24.04 -7.71 4.00
N SER A 104 23.57 -8.41 2.97
CA SER A 104 24.36 -9.25 2.08
C SER A 104 24.99 -8.44 0.94
N ASP A 105 26.22 -8.80 0.55
CA ASP A 105 26.91 -8.25 -0.63
C ASP A 105 26.46 -8.92 -1.94
N VAL A 106 25.65 -9.98 -1.86
CA VAL A 106 25.05 -10.70 -3.00
C VAL A 106 23.55 -10.81 -2.77
N ILE A 107 22.76 -10.47 -3.78
CA ILE A 107 21.29 -10.54 -3.70
C ILE A 107 20.82 -11.88 -4.22
N THR A 108 20.16 -12.63 -3.34
CA THR A 108 19.43 -13.85 -3.68
C THR A 108 18.09 -13.53 -4.32
N GLU A 109 17.52 -14.49 -5.05
CA GLU A 109 16.17 -14.33 -5.65
C GLU A 109 15.11 -14.02 -4.59
N ARG A 110 15.21 -14.64 -3.40
CA ARG A 110 14.32 -14.39 -2.26
C ARG A 110 14.44 -12.96 -1.72
N GLU A 111 15.67 -12.44 -1.61
CA GLU A 111 15.89 -11.05 -1.20
C GLU A 111 15.34 -10.08 -2.23
N LEU A 112 15.59 -10.31 -3.53
CA LEU A 112 15.02 -9.50 -4.59
C LEU A 112 13.49 -9.49 -4.54
N GLU A 113 12.87 -10.65 -4.34
CA GLU A 113 11.43 -10.76 -4.19
C GLU A 113 10.91 -9.98 -2.98
N ALA A 114 11.58 -10.10 -1.83
CA ALA A 114 11.26 -9.32 -0.64
C ALA A 114 11.32 -7.81 -0.93
N MET A 115 12.31 -7.34 -1.68
CA MET A 115 12.43 -5.92 -2.10
C MET A 115 11.29 -5.47 -2.98
N LEU A 116 10.91 -6.27 -3.97
CA LEU A 116 9.83 -5.93 -4.90
C LEU A 116 8.52 -5.66 -4.17
N PHE A 117 8.12 -6.58 -3.28
CA PHE A 117 6.87 -6.41 -2.53
C PHE A 117 6.95 -5.30 -1.49
N THR A 118 8.13 -5.05 -0.93
CA THR A 118 8.35 -3.96 0.05
C THR A 118 8.24 -2.60 -0.61
N SER A 119 8.93 -2.41 -1.74
CA SER A 119 8.85 -1.20 -2.55
C SER A 119 7.43 -0.95 -3.07
N SER A 120 6.69 -2.02 -3.42
CA SER A 120 5.27 -1.91 -3.79
C SER A 120 4.40 -1.39 -2.64
N ILE A 121 4.66 -1.82 -1.39
CA ILE A 121 3.96 -1.30 -0.20
C ILE A 121 4.33 0.16 0.05
N HIS A 122 5.61 0.54 0.00
CA HIS A 122 6.01 1.95 0.15
C HIS A 122 5.34 2.83 -0.89
N SER A 123 5.41 2.44 -2.17
CA SER A 123 4.76 3.17 -3.26
C SER A 123 3.26 3.32 -3.04
N SER A 124 2.60 2.27 -2.53
CA SER A 124 1.17 2.28 -2.22
C SER A 124 0.86 3.12 -0.99
N ASN A 125 1.71 3.15 0.04
CA ASN A 125 1.50 3.96 1.25
C ASN A 125 1.47 5.46 0.96
N TYR A 126 2.14 5.92 -0.10
CA TYR A 126 2.15 7.32 -0.51
C TYR A 126 1.08 7.68 -1.57
N SER A 127 0.33 6.71 -2.09
CA SER A 127 -0.72 6.96 -3.08
C SER A 127 -2.08 7.24 -2.43
N ILE A 128 -2.84 8.19 -3.01
CA ILE A 128 -4.14 8.65 -2.48
C ILE A 128 -5.29 7.66 -2.78
N ASP A 129 -5.21 6.93 -3.89
CA ASP A 129 -6.27 6.03 -4.36
C ASP A 129 -5.77 4.57 -4.45
N ASN A 130 -6.57 3.62 -3.93
CA ASN A 130 -6.38 2.16 -3.97
C ASN A 130 -5.17 1.55 -3.23
N SER A 131 -4.57 2.27 -2.29
CA SER A 131 -3.41 1.78 -1.52
C SER A 131 -3.70 0.53 -0.68
N ARG A 132 -4.88 0.43 -0.06
CA ARG A 132 -5.14 -0.57 1.00
C ARG A 132 -5.23 -2.01 0.50
N GLU A 133 -5.87 -2.23 -0.65
CA GLU A 133 -5.96 -3.57 -1.24
C GLU A 133 -4.59 -4.06 -1.68
N GLN A 134 -3.83 -3.23 -2.39
CA GLN A 134 -2.48 -3.57 -2.82
C GLN A 134 -1.56 -3.85 -1.63
N ILE A 135 -1.58 -2.99 -0.60
CA ILE A 135 -0.82 -3.22 0.64
C ILE A 135 -1.21 -4.56 1.26
N ALA A 136 -2.50 -4.88 1.32
CA ALA A 136 -2.95 -6.14 1.90
C ALA A 136 -2.50 -7.35 1.08
N LYS A 137 -2.59 -7.29 -0.25
CA LYS A 137 -2.09 -8.33 -1.15
C LYS A 137 -0.58 -8.54 -0.97
N CYS A 138 0.21 -7.48 -0.96
CA CYS A 138 1.66 -7.56 -0.74
C CYS A 138 1.99 -8.12 0.66
N LEU A 139 1.31 -7.66 1.71
CA LEU A 139 1.51 -8.17 3.07
C LEU A 139 1.18 -9.66 3.17
N MET A 140 0.08 -10.12 2.54
CA MET A 140 -0.25 -11.54 2.49
C MET A 140 0.84 -12.33 1.77
N TYR A 141 1.33 -11.84 0.64
CA TYR A 141 2.40 -12.51 -0.11
C TYR A 141 3.69 -12.64 0.70
N ILE A 142 4.13 -11.53 1.31
CA ILE A 142 5.30 -11.49 2.21
C ILE A 142 5.10 -12.44 3.40
N TYR A 143 3.89 -12.49 3.97
CA TYR A 143 3.57 -13.37 5.09
C TYR A 143 3.64 -14.85 4.69
N LYS A 144 2.98 -15.25 3.60
CA LYS A 144 2.86 -16.64 3.17
C LYS A 144 4.21 -17.24 2.75
N ASN A 145 5.06 -16.43 2.13
CA ASN A 145 6.39 -16.83 1.66
C ASN A 145 7.52 -16.47 2.65
N GLU A 146 7.17 -15.99 3.84
CA GLU A 146 8.10 -15.60 4.90
C GLU A 146 9.22 -14.66 4.42
N LEU A 147 8.90 -13.73 3.50
CA LEU A 147 9.90 -12.86 2.89
C LEU A 147 10.51 -11.86 3.88
N TYR A 148 9.81 -11.54 4.96
CA TYR A 148 10.31 -10.70 6.05
C TYR A 148 11.59 -11.26 6.72
N THR A 149 11.81 -12.57 6.64
CA THR A 149 13.03 -13.22 7.16
C THR A 149 14.27 -12.87 6.34
N ALA A 150 14.11 -12.52 5.06
CA ALA A 150 15.22 -12.05 4.22
C ALA A 150 15.80 -10.72 4.73
N TYR A 151 14.99 -9.94 5.42
CA TYR A 151 15.41 -8.71 6.11
C TYR A 151 15.82 -8.94 7.57
N GLY A 152 15.86 -10.20 8.02
CA GLY A 152 16.27 -10.57 9.38
C GLY A 152 15.19 -10.40 10.45
N TYR A 153 13.94 -10.17 10.09
CA TYR A 153 12.83 -10.08 11.04
C TYR A 153 12.30 -11.47 11.39
N SER A 154 11.90 -11.65 12.65
CA SER A 154 11.39 -12.94 13.13
C SER A 154 9.90 -13.14 12.84
N ASN A 155 9.16 -12.07 12.59
CA ASN A 155 7.72 -12.12 12.32
C ASN A 155 7.25 -10.93 11.47
N ILE A 156 6.12 -11.11 10.80
CA ILE A 156 5.52 -10.09 9.90
C ILE A 156 5.12 -8.80 10.62
N TYR A 157 4.75 -8.86 11.90
CA TYR A 157 4.22 -7.69 12.62
C TYR A 157 5.33 -6.72 12.99
N GLU A 158 6.46 -7.23 13.48
CA GLU A 158 7.68 -6.45 13.74
C GLU A 158 8.19 -5.83 12.45
N TYR A 159 8.27 -6.63 11.38
CA TYR A 159 8.62 -6.15 10.05
C TYR A 159 7.74 -4.99 9.58
N ALA A 160 6.42 -5.17 9.62
CA ALA A 160 5.50 -4.16 9.13
C ALA A 160 5.44 -2.91 10.02
N ALA A 161 5.68 -3.04 11.32
CA ALA A 161 5.78 -1.91 12.23
C ALA A 161 7.03 -1.07 11.94
N GLU A 162 8.20 -1.69 11.81
CA GLU A 162 9.46 -0.98 11.61
C GLU A 162 9.61 -0.42 10.19
N VAL A 163 9.20 -1.17 9.17
CA VAL A 163 9.43 -0.80 7.77
C VAL A 163 8.30 0.06 7.19
N PHE A 164 7.07 -0.09 7.69
CA PHE A 164 5.89 0.60 7.14
C PHE A 164 5.14 1.46 8.16
N GLY A 165 5.48 1.40 9.45
CA GLY A 165 4.71 2.08 10.50
C GLY A 165 3.31 1.50 10.73
N LEU A 166 3.06 0.25 10.31
CA LEU A 166 1.73 -0.36 10.42
C LEU A 166 1.52 -0.99 11.80
N SER A 167 0.37 -0.70 12.42
CA SER A 167 -0.01 -1.35 13.67
C SER A 167 -0.25 -2.85 13.49
N ARG A 168 -0.03 -3.64 14.55
CA ARG A 168 -0.31 -5.09 14.57
C ARG A 168 -1.75 -5.40 14.17
N GLY A 169 -2.72 -4.60 14.62
CA GLY A 169 -4.13 -4.73 14.27
C GLY A 169 -4.39 -4.49 12.78
N SER A 170 -3.76 -3.47 12.19
CA SER A 170 -3.86 -3.19 10.74
C SER A 170 -3.32 -4.35 9.91
N VAL A 171 -2.14 -4.88 10.26
CA VAL A 171 -1.53 -6.01 9.57
C VAL A 171 -2.43 -7.25 9.66
N SER A 172 -2.94 -7.55 10.86
CA SER A 172 -3.86 -8.68 11.06
C SER A 172 -5.14 -8.53 10.23
N ASN A 173 -5.71 -7.33 10.19
CA ASN A 173 -6.90 -7.03 9.39
C ASN A 173 -6.64 -7.26 7.90
N TYR A 174 -5.56 -6.71 7.36
CA TYR A 174 -5.20 -6.88 5.95
C TYR A 174 -5.01 -8.34 5.56
N ILE A 175 -4.24 -9.09 6.34
CA ILE A 175 -4.01 -10.52 6.10
C ILE A 175 -5.34 -11.29 6.15
N ASN A 176 -6.22 -11.01 7.11
CA ASN A 176 -7.48 -11.72 7.25
C ASN A 176 -8.49 -11.40 6.14
N VAL A 177 -8.51 -10.16 5.63
CA VAL A 177 -9.32 -9.82 4.44
C VAL A 177 -8.88 -10.65 3.25
N VAL A 178 -7.58 -10.64 2.95
CA VAL A 178 -7.05 -11.37 1.81
C VAL A 178 -7.28 -12.87 1.97
N ARG A 179 -7.03 -13.42 3.16
CA ARG A 179 -7.29 -14.84 3.47
C ARG A 179 -8.73 -15.25 3.24
N ARG A 180 -9.69 -14.37 3.54
CA ARG A 180 -11.12 -14.70 3.48
C ARG A 180 -11.68 -14.60 2.07
N PHE A 181 -11.22 -13.61 1.29
CA PHE A 181 -11.93 -13.18 0.08
C PHE A 181 -11.13 -13.38 -1.20
N TYR A 182 -9.95 -14.00 -1.17
CA TYR A 182 -9.16 -14.37 -2.35
C TYR A 182 -9.00 -15.91 -2.40
N PRO A 183 -8.71 -16.48 -3.58
CA PRO A 183 -8.37 -17.90 -3.69
C PRO A 183 -7.20 -18.27 -2.77
N ASP A 184 -7.27 -19.46 -2.15
CA ASP A 184 -6.27 -19.90 -1.17
C ASP A 184 -4.85 -19.94 -1.76
N ASP A 185 -4.73 -20.30 -3.03
CA ASP A 185 -3.47 -20.45 -3.77
C ASP A 185 -2.95 -19.14 -4.38
N ALA A 186 -3.73 -18.05 -4.30
CA ALA A 186 -3.46 -16.78 -4.96
C ALA A 186 -2.12 -16.13 -4.55
N PHE A 187 -1.52 -16.56 -3.45
CA PHE A 187 -0.29 -15.97 -2.90
C PHE A 187 0.85 -16.99 -2.73
N ASP A 188 0.74 -18.19 -3.30
CA ASP A 188 1.80 -19.23 -3.25
C ASP A 188 2.97 -18.95 -4.19
N SER A 189 2.78 -18.11 -5.20
CA SER A 189 3.80 -17.76 -6.19
C SER A 189 3.53 -16.40 -6.82
N ILE A 190 4.55 -15.78 -7.41
CA ILE A 190 4.42 -14.54 -8.17
C ILE A 190 3.40 -14.67 -9.32
N GLU A 191 3.31 -15.83 -9.96
CA GLU A 191 2.36 -16.07 -11.04
C GLU A 191 0.92 -16.03 -10.50
N ASN A 192 0.66 -16.70 -9.37
CA ASN A 192 -0.66 -16.69 -8.74
C ASN A 192 -1.00 -15.30 -8.22
N TYR A 193 -0.01 -14.58 -7.66
CA TYR A 193 -0.17 -13.22 -7.16
C TYR A 193 -0.70 -12.27 -8.23
N SER A 194 -0.19 -12.38 -9.46
CA SER A 194 -0.60 -11.53 -10.58
C SER A 194 -2.07 -11.71 -10.94
N ASN A 195 -2.59 -12.91 -10.74
CA ASN A 195 -3.97 -13.28 -10.99
C ASN A 195 -4.85 -13.19 -9.72
N ALA A 196 -4.31 -12.74 -8.59
CA ALA A 196 -5.04 -12.66 -7.33
C ALA A 196 -6.15 -11.60 -7.41
N HIS A 197 -7.39 -12.06 -7.47
CA HIS A 197 -8.61 -11.25 -7.45
C HIS A 197 -9.54 -11.71 -6.34
N ILE A 198 -10.42 -10.81 -5.90
CA ILE A 198 -11.49 -11.14 -4.95
C ILE A 198 -12.38 -12.21 -5.60
N ILE A 199 -12.72 -13.26 -4.85
CA ILE A 199 -13.61 -14.32 -5.33
C ILE A 199 -14.95 -13.75 -5.81
N ASP A 200 -15.48 -14.28 -6.92
CA ASP A 200 -16.59 -13.68 -7.68
C ASP A 200 -17.79 -13.24 -6.83
N LYS A 201 -18.16 -14.05 -5.81
CA LYS A 201 -19.25 -13.76 -4.86
C LYS A 201 -19.11 -12.39 -4.19
N TYR A 202 -17.88 -11.94 -3.95
CA TYR A 202 -17.57 -10.70 -3.23
C TYR A 202 -16.96 -9.61 -4.12
N SER A 203 -16.87 -9.82 -5.43
CA SER A 203 -16.21 -8.92 -6.39
C SER A 203 -16.74 -7.48 -6.42
N PHE A 204 -18.01 -7.26 -6.02
CA PHE A 204 -18.62 -5.93 -5.97
C PHE A 204 -18.43 -5.19 -4.63
N TYR A 205 -17.88 -5.86 -3.61
CA TYR A 205 -17.61 -5.23 -2.33
C TYR A 205 -16.29 -4.44 -2.41
N SER A 206 -16.31 -3.23 -1.88
CA SER A 206 -15.09 -2.46 -1.62
C SER A 206 -14.25 -3.13 -0.53
N PHE A 207 -12.93 -2.92 -0.59
CA PHE A 207 -12.00 -3.45 0.40
C PHE A 207 -12.34 -3.06 1.85
N ALA A 208 -12.91 -1.86 2.06
CA ALA A 208 -13.36 -1.41 3.37
C ALA A 208 -14.56 -2.22 3.89
N GLN A 209 -15.52 -2.57 3.03
CA GLN A 209 -16.63 -3.44 3.39
C GLN A 209 -16.12 -4.86 3.69
N LEU A 210 -15.21 -5.39 2.87
CA LEU A 210 -14.59 -6.70 3.12
C LEU A 210 -13.88 -6.75 4.49
N ASN A 211 -13.22 -5.66 4.88
CA ASN A 211 -12.59 -5.57 6.20
C ASN A 211 -13.58 -5.71 7.37
N LEU A 212 -14.84 -5.30 7.20
CA LEU A 212 -15.88 -5.53 8.22
C LEU A 212 -16.34 -6.99 8.24
N LEU A 213 -16.35 -7.65 7.08
CA LEU A 213 -16.93 -8.98 6.89
C LEU A 213 -15.94 -10.13 7.11
N LYS A 214 -14.64 -9.87 7.20
CA LYS A 214 -13.57 -10.89 7.23
C LYS A 214 -13.68 -11.97 8.32
N LEU A 215 -14.41 -11.72 9.40
CA LEU A 215 -14.61 -12.66 10.51
C LEU A 215 -15.93 -13.43 10.42
N PHE A 216 -16.77 -13.13 9.42
CA PHE A 216 -18.08 -13.74 9.25
C PHE A 216 -18.01 -14.79 8.14
N ASP A 217 -18.71 -15.89 8.36
CA ASP A 217 -18.92 -16.88 7.30
C ASP A 217 -20.03 -16.44 6.33
N ASP A 218 -20.09 -17.12 5.20
CA ASP A 218 -21.06 -16.83 4.14
C ASP A 218 -22.50 -16.89 4.64
N LYS A 219 -22.80 -17.83 5.55
CA LYS A 219 -24.14 -18.03 6.11
C LYS A 219 -24.54 -16.85 6.99
N ALA A 220 -23.65 -16.36 7.84
CA ALA A 220 -23.89 -15.19 8.68
C ALA A 220 -24.08 -13.91 7.85
N ILE A 221 -23.30 -13.73 6.78
CA ILE A 221 -23.44 -12.58 5.87
C ILE A 221 -24.82 -12.60 5.18
N GLU A 222 -25.26 -13.78 4.75
CA GLU A 222 -26.58 -13.98 4.13
C GLU A 222 -27.73 -13.82 5.12
N GLU A 223 -27.64 -14.38 6.32
CA GLU A 223 -28.64 -14.22 7.40
C GLU A 223 -28.81 -12.77 7.82
N LEU A 224 -27.73 -11.99 7.80
CA LEU A 224 -27.77 -10.56 8.07
C LEU A 224 -28.29 -9.72 6.91
N ASP A 225 -28.57 -10.31 5.75
CA ASP A 225 -28.99 -9.59 4.55
C ASP A 225 -28.02 -8.44 4.23
N ILE A 226 -26.72 -8.73 4.29
CA ILE A 226 -25.67 -7.77 3.94
C ILE A 226 -25.45 -7.80 2.42
N SER A 227 -25.39 -6.62 1.81
CA SER A 227 -25.18 -6.46 0.36
C SER A 227 -24.15 -5.37 0.07
N TYR A 228 -23.46 -5.48 -1.06
CA TYR A 228 -22.42 -4.53 -1.52
C TYR A 228 -22.95 -3.10 -1.71
N ILE A 229 -24.27 -2.93 -1.90
CA ILE A 229 -24.92 -1.61 -2.05
C ILE A 229 -24.92 -0.85 -0.71
N MET A 230 -24.77 -1.54 0.41
CA MET A 230 -24.80 -0.93 1.75
C MET A 230 -23.49 -0.19 2.06
N SER A 231 -23.57 0.97 2.69
CA SER A 231 -22.40 1.66 3.22
C SER A 231 -21.72 0.87 4.35
N CYS A 232 -20.42 1.12 4.58
CA CYS A 232 -19.69 0.53 5.71
C CYS A 232 -20.40 0.75 7.06
N ARG A 233 -21.04 1.91 7.27
CA ARG A 233 -21.80 2.22 8.49
C ARG A 233 -23.02 1.31 8.64
N GLN A 234 -23.76 1.07 7.57
CA GLN A 234 -24.93 0.18 7.59
C GLN A 234 -24.50 -1.27 7.85
N ILE A 235 -23.42 -1.72 7.24
CA ILE A 235 -22.85 -3.05 7.48
C ILE A 235 -22.41 -3.19 8.95
N ALA A 236 -21.69 -2.20 9.48
CA ALA A 236 -21.25 -2.21 10.88
C ALA A 236 -22.42 -2.25 11.87
N ALA A 237 -23.51 -1.53 11.60
CA ALA A 237 -24.71 -1.57 12.43
C ALA A 237 -25.34 -2.98 12.45
N LYS A 238 -25.50 -3.62 11.28
CA LYS A 238 -26.02 -4.99 11.19
C LYS A 238 -25.15 -6.00 11.95
N ILE A 239 -23.82 -5.87 11.84
CA ILE A 239 -22.87 -6.71 12.58
C ILE A 239 -22.98 -6.50 14.10
N HIS A 240 -23.12 -5.24 14.53
CA HIS A 240 -23.28 -4.91 15.95
C HIS A 240 -24.54 -5.56 16.53
N ASP A 241 -25.68 -5.41 15.85
CA ASP A 241 -26.97 -5.96 16.32
C ASP A 241 -26.96 -7.49 16.38
N TYR A 242 -26.19 -8.16 15.52
CA TYR A 242 -26.00 -9.61 15.52
C TYR A 242 -25.13 -10.10 16.67
N THR A 243 -24.04 -9.38 16.96
CA THR A 243 -23.07 -9.78 17.99
C THR A 243 -23.51 -9.38 19.39
N HIS A 244 -24.29 -8.31 19.51
CA HIS A 244 -24.82 -7.77 20.75
C HIS A 244 -26.33 -7.54 20.59
N PRO A 245 -27.15 -8.60 20.53
CA PRO A 245 -28.59 -8.46 20.45
C PRO A 245 -29.06 -7.65 21.65
N ALA A 246 -29.73 -6.53 21.39
CA ALA A 246 -30.23 -5.65 22.43
C ALA A 246 -31.03 -6.48 23.45
N ILE A 247 -30.67 -6.37 24.73
CA ILE A 247 -31.53 -6.86 25.81
C ILE A 247 -32.78 -5.97 25.76
N THR A 248 -33.84 -6.50 25.18
CA THR A 248 -35.14 -5.83 25.17
C THR A 248 -35.68 -5.84 26.60
N ASP A 249 -35.35 -4.81 27.39
CA ASP A 249 -36.00 -4.55 28.65
C ASP A 249 -37.49 -4.26 28.37
N ASN A 250 -38.33 -5.21 28.77
CA ASN A 250 -39.76 -5.02 28.87
C ASN A 250 -40.04 -3.86 29.82
N LYS A 251 -40.24 -2.65 29.27
CA LYS A 251 -40.80 -1.52 30.02
C LYS A 251 -42.30 -1.77 30.28
N GLN A 252 -42.58 -2.52 31.34
CA GLN A 252 -43.84 -2.37 32.07
C GLN A 252 -43.67 -1.23 33.09
N THR A 253 -44.48 -0.20 32.87
CA THR A 253 -45.16 0.68 33.84
C THR A 253 -44.45 0.99 35.17
N ALA A 254 -44.17 2.28 35.34
CA ALA A 254 -43.80 2.93 36.59
C ALA A 254 -44.84 2.68 37.70
N GLU A 255 -44.35 2.42 38.91
CA GLU A 255 -44.86 3.00 40.15
C GLU A 255 -43.82 2.92 41.27
N THR A 256 -43.86 3.94 42.12
CA THR A 256 -42.82 4.49 42.99
C THR A 256 -42.84 3.86 44.39
N ALA A 257 -41.67 3.66 45.04
CA ALA A 257 -41.41 3.99 46.46
C ALA A 257 -40.01 3.53 46.94
N ASP A 258 -39.12 4.52 47.05
CA ASP A 258 -38.22 4.85 48.16
C ASP A 258 -37.66 3.81 49.15
N ASN A 259 -36.36 4.04 49.45
CA ASN A 259 -35.64 3.91 50.73
C ASN A 259 -34.65 2.74 51.03
N THR A 260 -33.38 3.18 51.07
CA THR A 260 -32.33 2.97 52.10
C THR A 260 -31.22 1.95 51.87
N ALA A 261 -29.99 2.48 51.99
CA ALA A 261 -28.68 1.85 51.98
C ALA A 261 -28.46 0.84 53.12
N VAL A 262 -27.50 -0.08 52.95
CA VAL A 262 -26.26 -0.22 53.79
C VAL A 262 -25.37 -1.36 53.28
N GLU A 263 -24.09 -1.02 53.18
CA GLU A 263 -22.80 -1.76 53.17
C GLU A 263 -22.69 -3.30 53.27
N LYS A 264 -21.89 -3.83 52.33
CA LYS A 264 -20.57 -4.50 52.50
C LYS A 264 -20.48 -5.80 53.32
N ALA A 265 -20.13 -6.91 52.64
CA ALA A 265 -19.19 -7.91 53.15
C ALA A 265 -18.60 -8.77 52.02
N GLU A 266 -17.26 -8.79 51.97
CA GLU A 266 -16.41 -9.58 51.09
C GLU A 266 -16.52 -11.10 51.35
N LYS A 267 -16.44 -11.90 50.29
CA LYS A 267 -15.92 -13.27 50.39
C LYS A 267 -15.20 -13.67 49.10
N THR A 268 -13.91 -13.91 49.26
CA THR A 268 -12.89 -14.31 48.30
C THR A 268 -13.16 -15.72 47.74
N CYS A 269 -12.97 -15.95 46.43
CA CYS A 269 -11.90 -16.79 45.85
C CYS A 269 -12.19 -17.15 44.37
N ASN A 270 -11.28 -16.69 43.50
CA ASN A 270 -10.78 -17.21 42.21
C ASN A 270 -11.76 -17.68 41.12
N THR A 271 -11.65 -17.11 39.91
CA THR A 271 -11.08 -17.76 38.70
C THR A 271 -10.93 -16.71 37.58
N SER A 272 -9.81 -16.80 36.87
CA SER A 272 -9.32 -16.05 35.69
C SER A 272 -10.35 -15.67 34.61
N ALA A 273 -10.32 -14.40 34.19
CA ALA A 273 -10.42 -13.94 32.79
C ALA A 273 -10.48 -12.41 32.76
N ASP A 274 -9.33 -11.73 32.71
CA ASP A 274 -9.30 -10.28 32.53
C ASP A 274 -9.16 -9.97 31.05
N ALA A 275 -10.30 -9.62 30.45
CA ALA A 275 -10.39 -8.79 29.28
C ALA A 275 -10.35 -7.33 29.79
N ASP A 276 -9.23 -6.65 29.57
CA ASP A 276 -9.15 -5.21 29.80
C ASP A 276 -9.80 -4.48 28.63
N THR A 277 -11.06 -4.11 28.86
CA THR A 277 -11.71 -2.97 28.23
C THR A 277 -11.20 -1.69 28.89
N GLU A 278 -10.35 -0.94 28.19
CA GLU A 278 -10.18 0.49 28.47
C GLU A 278 -11.07 1.29 27.52
N THR A 279 -12.10 1.89 28.09
CA THR A 279 -12.72 3.11 27.59
C THR A 279 -12.05 4.29 28.29
N ASP A 280 -11.46 5.23 27.54
CA ASP A 280 -11.41 6.63 27.95
C ASP A 280 -11.37 7.55 26.71
N THR A 281 -12.46 8.31 26.60
CA THR A 281 -12.63 9.71 26.20
C THR A 281 -11.64 10.38 25.23
N GLU A 282 -12.24 10.81 24.11
CA GLU A 282 -12.14 12.12 23.45
C GLU A 282 -10.88 12.98 23.71
N ASP A 283 -10.05 13.13 22.68
CA ASP A 283 -9.52 14.45 22.32
C ASP A 283 -9.67 14.65 20.80
N GLY A 284 -10.22 15.80 20.44
CA GLY A 284 -10.77 16.09 19.14
C GLY A 284 -9.75 16.55 18.11
N ALA A 285 -9.87 16.04 16.89
CA ALA A 285 -9.54 16.81 15.70
C ALA A 285 -10.86 17.08 14.96
N ALA A 286 -11.37 18.30 15.14
CA ALA A 286 -12.49 18.81 14.38
C ALA A 286 -12.18 18.68 12.88
N GLU A 287 -13.00 17.92 12.16
CA GLU A 287 -13.04 18.01 10.71
C GLU A 287 -13.57 19.41 10.36
N ASP A 288 -12.70 20.24 9.80
CA ASP A 288 -13.10 21.48 9.15
C ASP A 288 -14.03 21.15 7.98
N TYR A 289 -15.32 21.25 8.27
CA TYR A 289 -16.41 21.25 7.32
C TYR A 289 -16.23 22.44 6.35
N ILE A 290 -15.74 22.18 5.14
CA ILE A 290 -15.83 23.15 4.03
C ILE A 290 -17.25 23.05 3.44
N PRO A 291 -18.08 24.10 3.53
CA PRO A 291 -19.44 24.06 3.01
C PRO A 291 -19.47 24.05 1.48
N ASN A 292 -20.39 23.26 0.94
CA ASN A 292 -20.79 23.15 -0.46
C ASN A 292 -20.59 24.44 -1.28
N ALA A 293 -19.65 24.40 -2.24
CA ALA A 293 -19.63 25.34 -3.35
C ALA A 293 -20.68 24.92 -4.39
N LYS A 294 -21.78 25.66 -4.42
CA LYS A 294 -22.78 25.64 -5.49
C LYS A 294 -22.13 25.89 -6.86
N GLY A 295 -22.43 25.01 -7.82
CA GLY A 295 -22.40 25.28 -9.26
C GLY A 295 -21.04 25.61 -9.87
N ASN A 296 -20.37 24.61 -10.45
CA ASN A 296 -19.41 24.85 -11.52
C ASN A 296 -19.54 23.78 -12.61
N LYS A 297 -19.65 24.25 -13.86
CA LYS A 297 -19.61 23.44 -15.08
C LYS A 297 -18.26 22.70 -15.18
N PRO A 298 -18.18 21.55 -15.88
CA PRO A 298 -16.92 20.81 -15.99
C PRO A 298 -15.86 21.68 -16.71
N ASN A 299 -14.72 21.89 -16.04
CA ASN A 299 -13.63 22.78 -16.47
C ASN A 299 -12.54 22.09 -17.30
N ALA A 300 -12.73 20.85 -17.75
CA ALA A 300 -11.76 20.20 -18.64
C ALA A 300 -12.42 19.20 -19.59
N THR A 301 -12.02 19.27 -20.86
CA THR A 301 -12.36 18.30 -21.90
C THR A 301 -11.14 17.40 -22.13
N LEU A 302 -11.32 16.09 -21.97
CA LEU A 302 -10.28 15.11 -22.28
C LEU A 302 -10.49 14.64 -23.73
N VAL A 303 -9.51 14.85 -24.60
CA VAL A 303 -9.53 14.36 -25.98
C VAL A 303 -8.62 13.15 -26.07
N VAL A 304 -9.18 12.01 -26.48
CA VAL A 304 -8.45 10.75 -26.65
C VAL A 304 -8.44 10.40 -28.13
N THR A 305 -7.26 10.42 -28.76
CA THR A 305 -7.05 10.01 -30.16
C THR A 305 -6.22 8.72 -30.17
N GLY A 306 -6.73 7.66 -30.81
CA GLY A 306 -6.05 6.36 -30.92
C GLY A 306 -6.10 5.79 -32.33
N TYR A 307 -5.02 5.14 -32.75
CA TYR A 307 -4.93 4.36 -33.99
C TYR A 307 -5.59 2.98 -33.81
N SER A 308 -6.13 2.44 -34.89
CA SER A 308 -7.13 1.35 -35.00
C SER A 308 -6.75 -0.05 -34.46
N GLY A 309 -5.72 -0.18 -33.61
CA GLY A 309 -5.30 -1.46 -33.02
C GLY A 309 -5.24 -1.53 -31.49
N LEU A 310 -5.39 -0.41 -30.79
CA LEU A 310 -5.31 -0.33 -29.32
C LEU A 310 -6.57 0.32 -28.75
N LEU A 311 -7.70 -0.37 -28.90
CA LEU A 311 -8.87 -0.05 -28.10
C LEU A 311 -8.70 -0.74 -26.74
N ALA A 312 -8.25 0.03 -25.74
CA ALA A 312 -8.63 -0.27 -24.36
C ALA A 312 -10.15 -0.55 -24.38
N SER A 313 -10.57 -1.68 -23.79
CA SER A 313 -11.96 -2.11 -23.90
C SER A 313 -12.87 -0.96 -23.48
N GLU A 314 -13.90 -0.70 -24.29
CA GLU A 314 -14.84 0.40 -24.09
C GLU A 314 -15.41 0.42 -22.65
N SER A 315 -15.48 -0.76 -22.01
CA SER A 315 -15.82 -0.97 -20.61
C SER A 315 -14.87 -0.31 -19.60
N LEU A 316 -13.55 -0.34 -19.82
CA LEU A 316 -12.55 0.25 -18.93
C LEU A 316 -12.65 1.78 -18.98
N LEU A 317 -12.80 2.34 -20.17
CA LEU A 317 -13.00 3.77 -20.37
C LEU A 317 -14.34 4.23 -19.76
N GLN A 318 -15.43 3.47 -19.95
CA GLN A 318 -16.72 3.75 -19.30
C GLN A 318 -16.66 3.68 -17.77
N SER A 319 -15.81 2.83 -17.20
CA SER A 319 -15.59 2.75 -15.76
C SER A 319 -14.90 4.00 -15.22
N ILE A 320 -13.86 4.48 -15.92
CA ILE A 320 -13.17 5.75 -15.62
C ILE A 320 -14.12 6.96 -15.82
N MET A 321 -15.06 6.88 -16.77
CA MET A 321 -16.06 7.93 -17.04
C MET A 321 -17.12 8.08 -15.93
N LYS A 322 -17.40 7.03 -15.13
CA LYS A 322 -18.38 7.11 -14.03
C LYS A 322 -17.82 7.80 -12.79
N THR A 323 -16.52 7.76 -12.60
CA THR A 323 -15.86 8.29 -11.40
C THR A 323 -15.50 9.77 -11.50
N ASN A 324 -15.33 10.33 -12.70
CA ASN A 324 -14.87 11.71 -12.88
C ASN A 324 -15.80 12.56 -13.77
N LYS A 325 -16.12 13.79 -13.32
CA LYS A 325 -17.00 14.77 -14.00
C LYS A 325 -16.35 15.42 -15.24
N PHE A 326 -15.88 14.65 -16.21
CA PHE A 326 -15.34 15.17 -17.47
C PHE A 326 -16.32 14.99 -18.64
N ARG A 327 -16.23 15.88 -19.64
CA ARG A 327 -16.85 15.70 -20.96
C ARG A 327 -15.78 15.13 -21.89
N VAL A 328 -16.05 14.00 -22.54
CA VAL A 328 -15.10 13.32 -23.45
C VAL A 328 -15.72 13.26 -24.84
N GLU A 329 -14.96 13.67 -25.86
CA GLU A 329 -15.35 13.63 -27.27
C GLU A 329 -14.41 12.68 -28.02
N PHE A 330 -14.97 11.68 -28.70
CA PHE A 330 -14.21 10.68 -29.46
C PHE A 330 -14.08 11.12 -30.91
N TYR A 331 -12.85 11.17 -31.41
CA TYR A 331 -12.57 11.41 -32.82
C TYR A 331 -11.88 10.19 -33.42
N ARG A 332 -12.50 9.62 -34.46
CA ARG A 332 -11.90 8.56 -35.26
C ARG A 332 -10.96 9.22 -36.25
N VAL A 333 -9.66 8.94 -36.13
CA VAL A 333 -8.70 9.30 -37.18
C VAL A 333 -8.77 8.18 -38.21
N GLU A 334 -9.41 8.45 -39.34
CA GLU A 334 -9.30 7.61 -40.54
C GLU A 334 -7.97 7.96 -41.21
N ASP A 335 -7.23 6.94 -41.66
CA ASP A 335 -5.90 7.06 -42.29
C ASP A 335 -5.87 8.01 -43.51
#